data_AF-A0A8J3T303-F1
#
_entry.id   AF-A0A8J3T303-F1
#
_cell.length_a   1.000
_cell.length_b   1.000
_cell.length_c   1.000
_cell.angle_alpha   90.00
_cell.angle_beta   90.00
_cell.angle_gamma   90.00
#
_symmetry.space_group_name_H-M   'P 1'
#
loop_
_entity.id
_entity.type
_entity.pdbx_description
1 polymer ?
#
loop_
_entity_poly.entity_id
_entity_poly.type
_entity_poly.pdbx_seq_one_letter_code
_entity_poly.pdbx_strand_id
1 'polypeptide(L)'
;MSNLEQELRQAMIEETSSLGAPPDLARQAMRRARRRRRSRPAMVAAAAVIVTGAAAVPVYLETQMSGVASPTVSTVVDGVRVGYLPADLGAPEQDQVHPADLSGTSAIWGSGDNLVRVTVYRPVIPGSGDRGRMLDKLQEADDTLRGGVATSLRGRPGLLSPAGDDLAWAEQSNLALRVTVGARHRNDLRAIADGLEPGDPTGGIFENLRLTHLPSGVHPHEPVTVVRHPGAWTQMQWNGDHGASVRLLAVRGTGAADAEKLLAWARAHQRLSTGTPQEVGGKPGYRAVLAADSDRPQAHARLWLERPGLGYILAVSQDLEPELDRIVSGVVPAEPPPVSGEPVDYVGVTYLPPGLRRAPGDRTRLGTDWSATTGRWSDGRREVEITVARGAVLHSSQWVDEFLRGEQRQPGRVGSRSVAIRTTDSAGRRGAFWENPYVAVHVKVSPDLAGELDKIVEGVRDPVR
;
A
#
# COMPACT_ATOMS: atom_id res chain seq x y z
N MET A 1 43.05 -18.60 37.01
CA MET A 1 42.08 -17.94 36.12
C MET A 1 41.15 -16.96 36.86
N SER A 2 41.35 -16.67 38.16
CA SER A 2 40.48 -15.80 38.97
C SER A 2 40.81 -14.30 38.91
N ASN A 3 42.01 -13.90 38.47
CA ASN A 3 42.41 -12.48 38.43
C ASN A 3 41.72 -11.66 37.33
N LEU A 4 41.44 -12.28 36.18
CA LEU A 4 40.93 -11.56 35.01
C LEU A 4 39.46 -11.16 35.19
N GLU A 5 38.68 -11.95 35.94
CA GLU A 5 37.29 -11.63 36.27
C GLU A 5 37.20 -10.51 37.33
N GLN A 6 38.16 -10.45 38.26
CA GLN A 6 38.26 -9.35 39.22
C GLN A 6 38.70 -8.05 38.56
N GLU A 7 39.65 -8.07 37.63
CA GLU A 7 40.04 -6.89 36.86
C GLU A 7 38.89 -6.35 35.99
N LEU A 8 38.10 -7.24 35.38
CA LEU A 8 36.93 -6.84 34.57
C LEU A 8 35.81 -6.23 35.42
N ARG A 9 35.56 -6.76 36.62
CA ARG A 9 34.59 -6.16 37.56
C ARG A 9 35.08 -4.81 38.08
N GLN A 10 36.37 -4.68 38.37
CA GLN A 10 36.96 -3.41 38.83
C GLN A 10 36.85 -2.33 37.75
N ALA A 11 37.20 -2.67 36.51
CA ALA A 11 37.12 -1.75 35.36
C ALA A 11 35.67 -1.31 35.08
N MET A 12 34.69 -2.23 35.14
CA MET A 12 33.28 -1.86 34.97
C MET A 12 32.75 -0.94 36.06
N ILE A 13 33.22 -1.08 37.31
CA ILE A 13 32.83 -0.22 38.43
C ILE A 13 33.42 1.19 38.25
N GLU A 14 34.69 1.29 37.82
CA GLU A 14 35.31 2.59 37.54
C GLU A 14 34.63 3.30 36.36
N GLU A 15 34.32 2.58 35.28
CA GLU A 15 33.71 3.18 34.09
C GLU A 15 32.27 3.66 34.36
N THR A 16 31.49 2.91 35.15
CA THR A 16 30.12 3.30 35.52
C THR A 16 30.04 4.42 36.56
N SER A 17 31.09 4.62 37.37
CA SER A 17 31.15 5.74 38.32
C SER A 17 31.26 7.11 37.63
N SER A 18 31.77 7.16 36.41
CA SER A 18 31.97 8.40 35.63
C SER A 18 30.71 8.92 34.91
N LEU A 19 29.66 8.10 34.81
CA LEU A 19 28.41 8.43 34.08
C LEU A 19 27.28 8.95 34.99
N GLY A 20 27.58 9.27 36.25
CA GLY A 20 26.65 9.90 37.17
C GLY A 20 26.32 11.34 36.77
N ALA A 21 25.26 11.52 35.98
CA ALA A 21 24.70 12.85 35.70
C ALA A 21 24.34 13.57 37.03
N PRO A 22 24.73 14.84 37.23
CA PRO A 22 24.49 15.54 38.49
C PRO A 22 22.99 15.64 38.80
N PRO A 23 22.54 15.39 40.05
CA PRO A 23 21.14 15.39 40.45
C PRO A 23 20.44 16.78 40.37
N ASP A 24 21.12 17.80 39.85
CA ASP A 24 20.63 19.19 39.85
C ASP A 24 19.96 19.61 38.53
N LEU A 25 20.19 18.90 37.42
CA LEU A 25 19.59 19.24 36.12
C LEU A 25 18.06 19.01 36.09
N ALA A 26 17.59 17.94 36.75
CA ALA A 26 16.16 17.67 36.88
C ALA A 26 15.44 18.73 37.72
N ARG A 27 16.10 19.26 38.76
CA ARG A 27 15.54 20.33 39.62
C ARG A 27 15.53 21.67 38.89
N GLN A 28 16.56 21.98 38.10
CA GLN A 28 16.61 23.22 37.32
C GLN A 28 15.56 23.24 36.18
N ALA A 29 15.32 22.11 35.53
CA ALA A 29 14.28 21.97 34.50
C ALA A 29 12.87 22.17 35.08
N MET A 30 12.56 21.56 36.24
CA MET A 30 11.25 21.72 36.90
C MET A 30 10.98 23.15 37.38
N ARG A 31 12.01 23.90 37.81
CA ARG A 31 11.86 25.30 38.23
C ARG A 31 11.56 26.24 37.05
N ARG A 32 12.13 26.01 35.87
CA ARG A 32 11.82 26.78 34.65
C ARG A 32 10.40 26.53 34.14
N ALA A 33 9.91 25.29 34.21
CA ALA A 33 8.55 24.94 33.80
C ALA A 33 7.47 25.59 34.69
N ARG A 34 7.69 25.67 36.01
CA ARG A 34 6.73 26.32 36.94
C ARG A 34 6.66 27.84 36.78
N ARG A 35 7.76 28.52 36.44
CA ARG A 35 7.76 29.98 36.22
C ARG A 35 6.96 30.40 34.99
N ARG A 36 7.00 29.62 33.89
CA ARG A 36 6.22 29.90 32.68
C ARG A 36 4.71 29.72 32.84
N ARG A 37 4.25 28.92 33.83
CA ARG A 37 2.81 28.75 34.12
C ARG A 37 2.18 29.88 34.93
N ARG A 38 2.97 30.70 35.64
CA ARG A 38 2.46 31.77 36.50
C ARG A 38 2.38 33.15 35.84
N SER A 39 2.87 33.31 34.60
CA SER A 39 2.99 34.64 33.95
C SER A 39 1.98 34.90 32.83
N ARG A 40 0.82 34.24 32.81
CA ARG A 40 -0.29 34.60 31.90
C ARG A 40 -1.42 35.24 32.72
N PRO A 41 -1.56 36.58 32.71
CA PRO A 41 -2.76 37.22 33.24
C PRO A 41 -3.95 36.95 32.31
N ALA A 42 -5.08 36.64 32.93
CA ALA A 42 -6.37 36.48 32.30
C ALA A 42 -6.94 37.84 31.88
N MET A 43 -7.49 37.91 30.67
CA MET A 43 -8.38 38.99 30.26
C MET A 43 -9.76 38.37 29.97
N VAL A 44 -10.72 38.75 30.82
CA VAL A 44 -12.14 38.45 30.69
C VAL A 44 -12.85 39.75 30.29
N ALA A 45 -13.67 39.68 29.25
CA ALA A 45 -14.82 40.56 29.01
C ALA A 45 -15.80 39.74 28.13
N ALA A 46 -16.90 39.19 28.66
CA ALA A 46 -18.14 39.83 29.09
C ALA A 46 -18.92 40.50 27.94
N ALA A 47 -19.94 39.78 27.43
CA ALA A 47 -21.20 40.39 26.96
C ALA A 47 -22.29 39.31 26.97
N ALA A 48 -23.25 39.48 27.88
CA ALA A 48 -24.49 38.74 27.97
C ALA A 48 -25.60 39.54 27.27
N VAL A 49 -26.47 38.88 26.50
CA VAL A 49 -27.83 39.33 26.23
C VAL A 49 -28.75 38.13 26.31
N ILE A 50 -29.66 38.18 27.28
CA ILE A 50 -30.79 37.28 27.49
C ILE A 50 -32.00 37.92 26.78
N VAL A 51 -32.70 37.18 25.92
CA VAL A 51 -34.14 37.36 25.72
C VAL A 51 -34.82 36.00 25.66
N THR A 52 -35.74 35.83 26.58
CA THR A 52 -36.67 34.73 26.85
C THR A 52 -37.74 34.61 25.76
N GLY A 53 -38.16 33.39 25.44
CA GLY A 53 -39.33 33.15 24.60
C GLY A 53 -39.67 31.67 24.47
N ALA A 54 -40.48 31.15 25.38
CA ALA A 54 -41.07 29.82 25.30
C ALA A 54 -42.20 29.82 24.26
N ALA A 55 -42.11 28.92 23.26
CA ALA A 55 -43.26 28.44 22.51
C ALA A 55 -42.99 27.00 22.09
N ALA A 56 -43.88 26.10 22.52
CA ALA A 56 -43.87 24.70 22.16
C ALA A 56 -44.27 24.51 20.69
N VAL A 57 -43.45 23.78 19.93
CA VAL A 57 -43.85 23.12 18.67
C VAL A 57 -43.08 21.79 18.59
N PRO A 58 -43.76 20.62 18.63
CA PRO A 58 -43.15 19.34 18.31
C PRO A 58 -43.36 19.10 16.81
N VAL A 59 -42.31 19.21 16.01
CA VAL A 59 -42.33 18.72 14.62
C VAL A 59 -41.05 17.94 14.38
N TYR A 60 -41.28 16.69 13.98
CA TYR A 60 -40.32 15.70 13.50
C TYR A 60 -39.19 16.35 12.69
N LEU A 61 -37.98 16.33 13.25
CA LEU A 61 -36.77 16.29 12.45
C LEU A 61 -36.36 14.82 12.35
N GLU A 62 -36.96 14.11 11.40
CA GLU A 62 -36.25 13.06 10.69
C GLU A 62 -35.04 13.73 10.03
N THR A 63 -33.94 13.82 10.77
CA THR A 63 -32.63 13.93 10.14
C THR A 63 -32.44 12.66 9.33
N GLN A 64 -32.76 12.73 8.04
CA GLN A 64 -32.10 11.91 7.03
C GLN A 64 -30.61 12.15 7.22
N MET A 65 -29.97 11.29 8.01
CA MET A 65 -28.55 11.06 7.86
C MET A 65 -28.41 10.49 6.45
N SER A 66 -28.13 11.36 5.49
CA SER A 66 -27.49 10.97 4.25
C SER A 66 -26.33 10.08 4.67
N GLY A 67 -26.44 8.78 4.40
CA GLY A 67 -25.44 7.80 4.77
C GLY A 67 -24.10 8.30 4.27
N VAL A 68 -23.24 8.72 5.20
CA VAL A 68 -21.86 8.99 4.90
C VAL A 68 -21.31 7.64 4.44
N ALA A 69 -21.11 7.51 3.13
CA ALA A 69 -20.62 6.30 2.50
C ALA A 69 -19.45 5.78 3.33
N SER A 70 -19.59 4.57 3.89
CA SER A 70 -18.48 3.92 4.56
C SER A 70 -17.32 3.84 3.58
N PRO A 71 -16.08 4.16 3.98
CA PRO A 71 -14.94 4.17 3.08
C PRO A 71 -14.82 2.78 2.45
N THR A 72 -15.03 2.73 1.14
CA THR A 72 -15.03 1.53 0.33
C THR A 72 -13.66 0.83 0.44
N VAL A 73 -13.66 -0.50 0.42
CA VAL A 73 -12.46 -1.32 0.25
C VAL A 73 -11.79 -0.93 -1.07
N SER A 74 -10.70 -0.16 -0.99
CA SER A 74 -9.86 0.16 -2.15
C SER A 74 -9.32 -1.13 -2.75
N THR A 75 -9.82 -1.50 -3.94
CA THR A 75 -9.34 -2.64 -4.71
C THR A 75 -8.56 -2.14 -5.92
N VAL A 76 -7.55 -2.89 -6.37
CA VAL A 76 -6.81 -2.61 -7.61
C VAL A 76 -7.16 -3.69 -8.65
N VAL A 77 -7.60 -3.25 -9.83
CA VAL A 77 -7.88 -4.10 -11.00
C VAL A 77 -6.87 -3.72 -12.07
N ASP A 78 -5.91 -4.60 -12.37
CA ASP A 78 -4.85 -4.37 -13.37
C ASP A 78 -4.23 -2.96 -13.33
N GLY A 79 -3.79 -2.55 -12.13
CA GLY A 79 -3.17 -1.24 -11.90
C GLY A 79 -4.14 -0.05 -11.79
N VAL A 80 -5.44 -0.26 -11.88
CA VAL A 80 -6.48 0.76 -11.70
C VAL A 80 -7.11 0.61 -10.31
N ARG A 81 -6.99 1.64 -9.48
CA ARG A 81 -7.63 1.68 -8.16
C ARG A 81 -9.11 2.00 -8.31
N VAL A 82 -9.95 1.23 -7.64
CA VAL A 82 -11.39 1.47 -7.50
C VAL A 82 -11.64 2.24 -6.20
N GLY A 83 -11.88 3.54 -6.33
CA GLY A 83 -12.07 4.47 -5.20
C GLY A 83 -13.49 4.52 -4.64
N TYR A 84 -14.49 4.04 -5.39
CA TYR A 84 -15.89 3.99 -4.97
C TYR A 84 -16.57 2.70 -5.45
N LEU A 85 -17.26 2.04 -4.53
CA LEU A 85 -18.19 0.93 -4.79
C LEU A 85 -19.37 1.06 -3.81
N PRO A 86 -20.59 0.76 -4.26
CA PRO A 86 -21.75 0.57 -3.39
C PRO A 86 -21.47 -0.41 -2.24
N ALA A 87 -22.17 -0.23 -1.12
CA ALA A 87 -22.14 -1.19 -0.02
C ALA A 87 -22.71 -2.56 -0.46
N ASP A 88 -22.40 -3.61 0.30
CA ASP A 88 -23.00 -4.95 0.15
C ASP A 88 -22.61 -5.74 -1.11
N LEU A 89 -21.58 -5.29 -1.83
CA LEU A 89 -21.10 -5.92 -3.06
C LEU A 89 -20.16 -7.12 -2.84
N GLY A 90 -19.69 -7.33 -1.61
CA GLY A 90 -18.79 -8.44 -1.24
C GLY A 90 -17.36 -8.27 -1.77
N ALA A 91 -16.64 -9.39 -1.86
CA ALA A 91 -15.30 -9.43 -2.44
C ALA A 91 -15.36 -9.59 -3.98
N PRO A 92 -14.41 -9.03 -4.73
CA PRO A 92 -14.38 -9.20 -6.18
C PRO A 92 -13.93 -10.61 -6.59
N GLU A 93 -14.55 -11.13 -7.64
CA GLU A 93 -14.03 -12.22 -8.46
C GLU A 93 -13.28 -11.60 -9.66
N GLN A 94 -12.07 -12.08 -9.97
CA GLN A 94 -11.25 -11.54 -11.06
C GLN A 94 -11.08 -12.56 -12.19
N ASP A 95 -11.30 -12.10 -13.42
CA ASP A 95 -11.19 -12.90 -14.64
C ASP A 95 -10.41 -12.16 -15.74
N GLN A 96 -9.73 -12.91 -16.59
CA GLN A 96 -9.12 -12.39 -17.82
C GLN A 96 -10.15 -12.40 -18.96
N VAL A 97 -10.25 -11.30 -19.71
CA VAL A 97 -11.19 -11.11 -20.82
C VAL A 97 -10.45 -10.72 -22.09
N HIS A 98 -10.93 -11.19 -23.24
CA HIS A 98 -10.26 -11.00 -24.53
C HIS A 98 -11.21 -10.54 -25.66
N PRO A 99 -11.93 -9.40 -25.53
CA PRO A 99 -12.81 -8.92 -26.60
C PRO A 99 -12.02 -8.24 -27.74
N ALA A 100 -12.25 -8.66 -28.99
CA ALA A 100 -11.76 -8.01 -30.23
C ALA A 100 -10.30 -7.50 -30.19
N ASP A 101 -9.36 -8.42 -29.92
CA ASP A 101 -7.92 -8.19 -29.79
C ASP A 101 -7.49 -7.28 -28.62
N LEU A 102 -8.42 -6.93 -27.73
CA LEU A 102 -8.11 -6.29 -26.46
C LEU A 102 -7.95 -7.38 -25.42
N SER A 103 -6.82 -7.41 -24.72
CA SER A 103 -6.69 -8.19 -23.49
C SER A 103 -7.08 -7.29 -22.34
N GLY A 104 -7.80 -7.83 -21.37
CA GLY A 104 -8.19 -7.07 -20.21
C GLY A 104 -8.39 -7.94 -18.99
N THR A 105 -8.35 -7.31 -17.84
CA THR A 105 -8.72 -7.94 -16.57
C THR A 105 -10.03 -7.32 -16.10
N SER A 106 -11.00 -8.18 -15.78
CA SER A 106 -12.26 -7.77 -15.17
C SER A 106 -12.29 -8.17 -13.70
N ALA A 107 -12.85 -7.31 -12.86
CA ALA A 107 -13.24 -7.62 -11.50
C ALA A 107 -14.76 -7.47 -11.38
N ILE A 108 -15.41 -8.47 -10.78
CA ILE A 108 -16.86 -8.57 -10.65
C ILE A 108 -17.21 -8.61 -9.17
N TRP A 109 -18.13 -7.74 -8.77
CA TRP A 109 -18.75 -7.76 -7.45
C TRP A 109 -20.25 -8.01 -7.56
N GLY A 110 -20.78 -8.82 -6.66
CA GLY A 110 -22.20 -9.19 -6.66
C GLY A 110 -22.66 -9.95 -7.91
N SER A 111 -23.98 -10.00 -8.12
CA SER A 111 -24.60 -10.71 -9.24
C SER A 111 -25.99 -10.14 -9.57
N GLY A 112 -26.48 -10.43 -10.78
CA GLY A 112 -27.80 -9.99 -11.24
C GLY A 112 -27.97 -8.46 -11.19
N ASP A 113 -29.06 -8.00 -10.55
CA ASP A 113 -29.35 -6.56 -10.43
C ASP A 113 -28.38 -5.82 -9.48
N ASN A 114 -27.66 -6.56 -8.64
CA ASN A 114 -26.68 -6.03 -7.67
C ASN A 114 -25.23 -6.25 -8.16
N LEU A 115 -25.04 -6.27 -9.47
CA LEU A 115 -23.74 -6.46 -10.12
C LEU A 115 -22.99 -5.13 -10.24
N VAL A 116 -21.69 -5.14 -10.00
CA VAL A 116 -20.75 -4.16 -10.54
C VAL A 116 -19.60 -4.92 -11.19
N ARG A 117 -19.25 -4.58 -12.42
CA ARG A 117 -18.09 -5.12 -13.12
C ARG A 117 -17.23 -3.96 -13.58
N VAL A 118 -15.95 -3.99 -13.19
CA VAL A 118 -14.93 -3.07 -13.69
C VAL A 118 -14.00 -3.87 -14.58
N THR A 119 -13.84 -3.44 -15.82
CA THR A 119 -12.93 -4.07 -16.78
C THR A 119 -11.89 -3.08 -17.25
N VAL A 120 -10.63 -3.52 -17.19
CA VAL A 120 -9.46 -2.76 -17.63
C VAL A 120 -8.94 -3.40 -18.90
N TYR A 121 -8.99 -2.67 -20.02
CA TYR A 121 -8.53 -3.13 -21.31
C TYR A 121 -7.22 -2.47 -21.71
N ARG A 122 -6.31 -3.30 -22.23
CA ARG A 122 -5.04 -2.88 -22.83
C ARG A 122 -4.92 -3.47 -24.23
N PRO A 123 -4.55 -2.67 -25.24
CA PRO A 123 -4.34 -3.19 -26.58
C PRO A 123 -3.16 -4.17 -26.60
N VAL A 124 -3.35 -5.34 -27.20
CA VAL A 124 -2.27 -6.33 -27.37
C VAL A 124 -1.35 -5.93 -28.54
N ILE A 125 -1.89 -5.23 -29.53
CA ILE A 125 -1.16 -4.87 -30.75
C ILE A 125 -0.62 -3.44 -30.64
N PRO A 126 0.71 -3.25 -30.68
CA PRO A 126 1.34 -1.93 -30.68
C PRO A 126 0.80 -1.04 -31.80
N GLY A 127 0.49 0.23 -31.50
CA GLY A 127 -0.01 1.18 -32.50
C GLY A 127 -1.53 1.11 -32.77
N SER A 128 -2.27 0.29 -32.01
CA SER A 128 -3.73 0.37 -31.94
C SER A 128 -4.23 1.38 -30.90
N GLY A 129 -3.32 2.10 -30.23
CA GLY A 129 -3.60 3.03 -29.14
C GLY A 129 -4.24 4.37 -29.54
N ASP A 130 -4.91 4.43 -30.68
CA ASP A 130 -5.82 5.52 -30.92
C ASP A 130 -7.05 5.34 -30.04
N ARG A 131 -7.33 6.34 -29.20
CA ARG A 131 -8.46 6.36 -28.27
C ARG A 131 -9.79 6.10 -28.98
N GLY A 132 -9.95 6.64 -30.19
CA GLY A 132 -11.16 6.40 -31.00
C GLY A 132 -11.26 4.93 -31.39
N ARG A 133 -10.19 4.39 -31.97
CA ARG A 133 -10.12 3.00 -32.41
C ARG A 133 -10.32 1.98 -31.29
N MET A 134 -9.84 2.25 -30.07
CA MET A 134 -10.11 1.38 -28.92
C MET A 134 -11.59 1.32 -28.57
N LEU A 135 -12.28 2.46 -28.61
CA LEU A 135 -13.72 2.52 -28.34
C LEU A 135 -14.52 1.87 -29.46
N ASP A 136 -14.13 2.09 -30.71
CA ASP A 136 -14.74 1.43 -31.87
C ASP A 136 -14.63 -0.10 -31.73
N LYS A 137 -13.44 -0.62 -31.37
CA LYS A 137 -13.24 -2.05 -31.10
C LYS A 137 -14.11 -2.57 -29.97
N LEU A 138 -14.23 -1.84 -28.86
CA LEU A 138 -15.09 -2.23 -27.74
C LEU A 138 -16.57 -2.25 -28.15
N GLN A 139 -17.00 -1.28 -28.97
CA GLN A 139 -18.36 -1.21 -29.51
C GLN A 139 -18.65 -2.34 -30.51
N GLU A 140 -17.67 -2.75 -31.31
CA GLU A 140 -17.79 -3.87 -32.24
C GLU A 140 -17.85 -5.21 -31.50
N ALA A 141 -17.04 -5.37 -30.44
CA ALA A 141 -16.88 -6.61 -29.69
C ALA A 141 -18.06 -6.92 -28.77
N ASP A 142 -18.79 -5.90 -28.32
CA ASP A 142 -19.78 -6.04 -27.27
C ASP A 142 -21.14 -5.46 -27.67
N ASP A 143 -22.14 -6.34 -27.75
CA ASP A 143 -23.50 -5.98 -28.12
C ASP A 143 -24.16 -4.98 -27.16
N THR A 144 -23.72 -4.90 -25.89
CA THR A 144 -24.28 -3.95 -24.90
C THR A 144 -23.84 -2.50 -25.16
N LEU A 145 -22.66 -2.32 -25.75
CA LEU A 145 -22.14 -1.00 -26.16
C LEU A 145 -22.59 -0.63 -27.58
N ARG A 146 -23.12 -1.58 -28.35
CA ARG A 146 -23.60 -1.32 -29.71
C ARG A 146 -24.78 -0.34 -29.68
N GLY A 147 -24.63 0.78 -30.38
CA GLY A 147 -25.62 1.87 -30.36
C GLY A 147 -25.49 2.79 -29.14
N GLY A 148 -24.42 2.64 -28.36
CA GLY A 148 -24.10 3.55 -27.26
C GLY A 148 -23.96 4.99 -27.72
N VAL A 149 -24.31 5.91 -26.83
CA VAL A 149 -24.24 7.35 -27.07
C VAL A 149 -22.85 7.84 -26.71
N ALA A 150 -22.24 8.60 -27.63
CA ALA A 150 -20.97 9.26 -27.37
C ALA A 150 -21.10 10.16 -26.14
N THR A 151 -20.18 9.99 -25.19
CA THR A 151 -20.13 10.74 -23.94
C THR A 151 -18.70 11.16 -23.64
N SER A 152 -18.53 11.93 -22.56
CA SER A 152 -17.20 12.24 -22.05
C SER A 152 -17.13 12.03 -20.54
N LEU A 153 -16.08 11.34 -20.10
CA LEU A 153 -15.74 11.19 -18.69
C LEU A 153 -14.42 11.90 -18.42
N ARG A 154 -14.43 12.91 -17.53
CA ARG A 154 -13.24 13.73 -17.22
C ARG A 154 -12.57 14.32 -18.47
N GLY A 155 -13.37 14.74 -19.44
CA GLY A 155 -12.90 15.29 -20.73
C GLY A 155 -12.34 14.25 -21.71
N ARG A 156 -12.47 12.95 -21.43
CA ARG A 156 -12.00 11.86 -22.27
C ARG A 156 -13.17 11.23 -23.04
N PRO A 157 -12.98 10.82 -24.30
CA PRO A 157 -14.05 10.23 -25.09
C PRO A 157 -14.50 8.89 -24.49
N GLY A 158 -15.81 8.65 -24.50
CA GLY A 158 -16.40 7.40 -24.04
C GLY A 158 -17.74 7.09 -24.71
N LEU A 159 -18.29 5.94 -24.36
CA LEU A 159 -19.53 5.37 -24.85
C LEU A 159 -20.40 4.94 -23.67
N LEU A 160 -21.64 5.41 -23.62
CA LEU A 160 -22.64 5.02 -22.64
C LEU A 160 -23.68 4.12 -23.33
N SER A 161 -23.97 2.94 -22.78
CA SER A 161 -25.02 2.07 -23.32
C SER A 161 -26.38 2.80 -23.34
N PRO A 162 -27.28 2.47 -24.28
CA PRO A 162 -28.63 3.07 -24.31
C PRO A 162 -29.43 2.84 -23.02
N ALA A 163 -29.17 1.74 -22.32
CA ALA A 163 -29.81 1.41 -21.05
C ALA A 163 -29.20 2.16 -19.85
N GLY A 164 -28.07 2.85 -20.03
CA GLY A 164 -27.40 3.63 -18.99
C GLY A 164 -26.79 2.78 -17.88
N ASP A 165 -26.45 1.52 -18.18
CA ASP A 165 -25.86 0.54 -17.26
C ASP A 165 -24.45 0.09 -17.66
N ASP A 166 -23.92 0.60 -18.77
CA ASP A 166 -22.55 0.32 -19.20
C ASP A 166 -21.87 1.60 -19.69
N LEU A 167 -20.69 1.89 -19.17
CA LEU A 167 -19.87 3.04 -19.55
C LEU A 167 -18.46 2.57 -19.86
N ALA A 168 -18.03 2.76 -21.10
CA ALA A 168 -16.66 2.54 -21.54
C ALA A 168 -16.00 3.87 -21.94
N TRP A 169 -14.72 4.06 -21.65
CA TRP A 169 -13.98 5.25 -22.11
C TRP A 169 -12.50 4.96 -22.30
N ALA A 170 -11.88 5.73 -23.18
CA ALA A 170 -10.43 5.68 -23.39
C ALA A 170 -9.75 6.60 -22.38
N GLU A 171 -9.33 6.02 -21.26
CA GLU A 171 -8.62 6.72 -20.20
C GLU A 171 -7.25 7.20 -20.71
N GLN A 172 -6.46 6.34 -21.34
CA GLN A 172 -5.20 6.72 -21.99
C GLN A 172 -5.15 6.12 -23.40
N SER A 173 -4.14 6.46 -24.19
CA SER A 173 -3.97 5.90 -25.54
C SER A 173 -3.94 4.36 -25.54
N ASN A 174 -3.57 3.76 -24.42
CA ASN A 174 -3.32 2.34 -24.25
C ASN A 174 -4.10 1.75 -23.05
N LEU A 175 -5.13 2.46 -22.60
CA LEU A 175 -5.93 2.08 -21.45
C LEU A 175 -7.37 2.50 -21.72
N ALA A 176 -8.25 1.52 -21.92
CA ALA A 176 -9.68 1.74 -21.85
C ALA A 176 -10.22 1.12 -20.58
N LEU A 177 -11.16 1.81 -19.98
CA LEU A 177 -11.87 1.36 -18.78
C LEU A 177 -13.32 1.16 -19.16
N ARG A 178 -13.93 0.16 -18.54
CA ARG A 178 -15.35 -0.10 -18.67
C ARG A 178 -15.95 -0.42 -17.31
N VAL A 179 -17.12 0.14 -17.05
CA VAL A 179 -17.92 -0.14 -15.86
C VAL A 179 -19.28 -0.61 -16.33
N THR A 180 -19.65 -1.84 -15.97
CA THR A 180 -20.99 -2.39 -16.18
C THR A 180 -21.66 -2.55 -14.83
N VAL A 181 -22.93 -2.15 -14.70
CA VAL A 181 -23.67 -2.23 -13.44
C VAL A 181 -25.02 -2.93 -13.63
N GLY A 182 -25.50 -3.61 -12.59
CA GLY A 182 -26.87 -4.12 -12.54
C GLY A 182 -27.89 -2.99 -12.38
N ALA A 183 -29.17 -3.30 -12.59
CA ALA A 183 -30.25 -2.30 -12.59
C ALA A 183 -30.31 -1.46 -11.30
N ARG A 184 -29.93 -2.03 -10.15
CA ARG A 184 -29.92 -1.34 -8.85
C ARG A 184 -28.87 -0.22 -8.77
N HIS A 185 -27.79 -0.33 -9.54
CA HIS A 185 -26.61 0.55 -9.45
C HIS A 185 -26.46 1.48 -10.64
N ARG A 186 -27.49 1.62 -11.50
CA ARG A 186 -27.45 2.56 -12.65
C ARG A 186 -27.12 4.00 -12.24
N ASN A 187 -27.66 4.46 -11.11
CA ASN A 187 -27.38 5.79 -10.59
C ASN A 187 -25.94 5.92 -10.01
N ASP A 188 -25.30 4.80 -9.67
CA ASP A 188 -23.94 4.75 -9.15
C ASP A 188 -22.88 4.68 -10.27
N LEU A 189 -23.26 4.32 -11.50
CA LEU A 189 -22.35 4.06 -12.62
C LEU A 189 -21.29 5.15 -12.78
N ARG A 190 -21.72 6.42 -12.75
CA ARG A 190 -20.82 7.56 -12.93
C ARG A 190 -19.91 7.79 -11.73
N ALA A 191 -20.41 7.60 -10.50
CA ALA A 191 -19.60 7.72 -9.30
C ALA A 191 -18.53 6.62 -9.22
N ILE A 192 -18.87 5.39 -9.64
CA ILE A 192 -17.90 4.28 -9.76
C ILE A 192 -16.83 4.63 -10.79
N ALA A 193 -17.26 5.09 -11.98
CA ALA A 193 -16.35 5.46 -13.06
C ALA A 193 -15.42 6.63 -12.69
N ASP A 194 -15.94 7.68 -12.05
CA ASP A 194 -15.15 8.82 -11.56
C ASP A 194 -14.17 8.40 -10.45
N GLY A 195 -14.56 7.40 -9.63
CA GLY A 195 -13.71 6.78 -8.62
C GLY A 195 -12.62 5.86 -9.18
N LEU A 196 -12.60 5.55 -10.49
CA LEU A 196 -11.52 4.79 -11.08
C LEU A 196 -10.30 5.68 -11.31
N GLU A 197 -9.24 5.41 -10.56
CA GLU A 197 -7.96 6.08 -10.63
C GLU A 197 -6.95 5.10 -11.24
N PRO A 198 -6.49 5.30 -12.49
CA PRO A 198 -5.32 4.59 -12.97
C PRO A 198 -4.18 4.89 -11.99
N GLY A 199 -3.60 3.85 -11.41
CA GLY A 199 -2.36 4.03 -10.67
C GLY A 199 -1.31 4.61 -11.62
N ASP A 200 -0.32 5.31 -11.05
CA ASP A 200 0.94 5.47 -11.76
C ASP A 200 1.35 4.09 -12.27
N PRO A 201 1.76 3.92 -13.54
CA PRO A 201 2.17 2.63 -14.06
C PRO A 201 3.41 2.21 -13.29
N THR A 202 3.21 1.56 -12.15
CA THR A 202 4.26 0.85 -11.45
C THR A 202 4.54 -0.38 -12.29
N GLY A 203 5.81 -0.74 -12.43
CA GLY A 203 6.17 -1.98 -13.12
C GLY A 203 5.81 -3.24 -12.36
N GLY A 204 5.10 -3.13 -11.23
CA GLY A 204 4.82 -4.24 -10.34
C GLY A 204 6.03 -4.60 -9.49
N ILE A 205 6.00 -5.83 -8.97
CA ILE A 205 7.05 -6.39 -8.12
C ILE A 205 7.77 -7.50 -8.90
N PHE A 206 9.10 -7.42 -8.95
CA PHE A 206 9.98 -8.39 -9.56
C PHE A 206 11.16 -8.66 -8.63
N GLU A 207 11.34 -9.91 -8.18
CA GLU A 207 12.54 -10.31 -7.39
C GLU A 207 12.79 -9.47 -6.14
N ASN A 208 11.72 -9.15 -5.41
CA ASN A 208 11.73 -8.23 -4.27
C ASN A 208 12.16 -6.80 -4.61
N LEU A 209 12.08 -6.41 -5.88
CA LEU A 209 12.16 -5.03 -6.33
C LEU A 209 10.77 -4.57 -6.77
N ARG A 210 10.43 -3.32 -6.47
CA ARG A 210 9.26 -2.64 -6.99
C ARG A 210 9.76 -1.60 -8.00
N LEU A 211 9.24 -1.65 -9.22
CA LEU A 211 9.39 -0.55 -10.16
C LEU A 211 8.33 0.51 -9.85
N THR A 212 8.74 1.59 -9.20
CA THR A 212 7.86 2.72 -8.87
C THR A 212 7.64 3.67 -10.04
N HIS A 213 8.42 3.53 -11.11
CA HIS A 213 8.30 4.34 -12.31
C HIS A 213 8.43 3.49 -13.57
N LEU A 214 7.44 3.60 -14.45
CA LEU A 214 7.56 3.25 -15.86
C LEU A 214 7.13 4.45 -16.72
N PRO A 215 7.73 4.62 -17.91
CA PRO A 215 7.26 5.59 -18.88
C PRO A 215 5.80 5.30 -19.27
N SER A 216 5.04 6.36 -19.51
CA SER A 216 3.70 6.22 -20.09
C SER A 216 3.79 5.46 -21.41
N GLY A 217 2.83 4.57 -21.68
CA GLY A 217 2.92 3.70 -22.86
C GLY A 217 3.41 2.29 -22.55
N VAL A 218 4.15 2.11 -21.45
CA VAL A 218 4.82 0.85 -21.14
C VAL A 218 4.00 0.04 -20.14
N HIS A 219 3.70 -1.21 -20.50
CA HIS A 219 2.86 -2.11 -19.72
C HIS A 219 3.58 -3.40 -19.37
N PRO A 220 3.29 -4.00 -18.21
CA PRO A 220 3.84 -5.32 -17.89
C PRO A 220 3.37 -6.33 -18.92
N HIS A 221 4.34 -7.05 -19.48
CA HIS A 221 4.08 -8.31 -20.14
C HIS A 221 4.12 -9.41 -19.06
N GLU A 222 3.39 -10.51 -19.26
CA GLU A 222 3.46 -11.65 -18.32
C GLU A 222 4.93 -12.02 -18.04
N PRO A 223 5.31 -12.20 -16.75
CA PRO A 223 6.70 -12.47 -16.39
C PRO A 223 7.16 -13.79 -16.99
N VAL A 224 8.14 -13.73 -17.89
CA VAL A 224 8.74 -14.92 -18.49
C VAL A 224 9.85 -15.43 -17.58
N THR A 225 9.54 -16.43 -16.76
CA THR A 225 10.55 -17.12 -15.95
C THR A 225 11.31 -18.12 -16.82
N VAL A 226 12.52 -17.74 -17.28
CA VAL A 226 13.40 -18.68 -18.00
C VAL A 226 14.36 -19.35 -17.00
N VAL A 227 13.90 -20.40 -16.32
CA VAL A 227 14.81 -21.23 -15.51
C VAL A 227 15.58 -22.18 -16.43
N ARG A 228 16.83 -21.85 -16.76
CA ARG A 228 17.78 -22.84 -17.31
C ARG A 228 19.04 -22.88 -16.45
N HIS A 229 19.40 -24.07 -15.98
CA HIS A 229 20.69 -24.35 -15.31
C HIS A 229 21.87 -24.19 -16.29
N PRO A 230 23.12 -23.98 -15.83
CA PRO A 230 23.58 -23.37 -14.57
C PRO A 230 23.94 -21.89 -14.80
N GLY A 231 23.27 -20.99 -14.07
CA GLY A 231 23.37 -19.54 -14.26
C GLY A 231 22.01 -18.87 -14.10
N ALA A 232 21.26 -19.26 -13.07
CA ALA A 232 19.85 -18.93 -12.91
C ALA A 232 19.62 -17.43 -13.01
N TRP A 233 18.85 -17.03 -14.01
CA TRP A 233 18.33 -15.68 -14.14
C TRP A 233 16.82 -15.72 -14.34
N THR A 234 16.17 -14.64 -13.91
CA THR A 234 14.76 -14.40 -14.14
C THR A 234 14.63 -13.07 -14.89
N GLN A 235 13.52 -12.88 -15.59
CA GLN A 235 13.28 -11.67 -16.34
C GLN A 235 11.83 -11.25 -16.23
N MET A 236 11.63 -9.95 -16.07
CA MET A 236 10.37 -9.29 -16.33
C MET A 236 10.57 -8.31 -17.48
N GLN A 237 9.57 -8.25 -18.35
CA GLN A 237 9.58 -7.38 -19.51
C GLN A 237 8.30 -6.56 -19.52
N TRP A 238 8.46 -5.31 -19.91
CA TRP A 238 7.37 -4.40 -20.17
C TRP A 238 7.51 -3.91 -21.60
N ASN A 239 6.41 -3.92 -22.35
CA ASN A 239 6.37 -3.47 -23.73
C ASN A 239 5.38 -2.32 -23.83
N GLY A 240 5.68 -1.40 -24.73
CA GLY A 240 4.81 -0.30 -25.09
C GLY A 240 4.73 -0.11 -26.59
N ASP A 241 4.04 0.94 -27.00
CA ASP A 241 3.89 1.31 -28.40
C ASP A 241 5.24 1.64 -29.05
N HIS A 242 5.29 1.56 -30.39
CA HIS A 242 6.44 1.95 -31.21
C HIS A 242 7.76 1.22 -30.88
N GLY A 243 7.69 0.02 -30.30
CA GLY A 243 8.88 -0.74 -29.92
C GLY A 243 9.50 -0.31 -28.59
N ALA A 244 8.81 0.57 -27.84
CA ALA A 244 9.17 0.87 -26.47
C ALA A 244 9.22 -0.42 -25.66
N SER A 245 10.35 -0.68 -24.99
CA SER A 245 10.47 -1.84 -24.13
C SER A 245 11.37 -1.55 -22.96
N VAL A 246 11.01 -2.10 -21.80
CA VAL A 246 11.81 -2.12 -20.58
C VAL A 246 11.97 -3.57 -20.20
N ARG A 247 13.16 -3.98 -19.77
CA ARG A 247 13.44 -5.36 -19.40
C ARG A 247 14.35 -5.37 -18.18
N LEU A 248 13.90 -6.02 -17.12
CA LEU A 248 14.66 -6.18 -15.89
C LEU A 248 15.00 -7.65 -15.72
N LEU A 249 16.30 -7.95 -15.63
CA LEU A 249 16.81 -9.28 -15.37
C LEU A 249 17.43 -9.32 -13.98
N ALA A 250 17.22 -10.42 -13.26
CA ALA A 250 17.94 -10.74 -12.04
C ALA A 250 18.84 -11.94 -12.29
N VAL A 251 20.16 -11.75 -12.14
CA VAL A 251 21.20 -12.76 -12.36
C VAL A 251 21.70 -13.25 -11.00
N ARG A 252 21.76 -14.58 -10.82
CA ARG A 252 22.16 -15.20 -9.55
C ARG A 252 23.40 -16.08 -9.67
N GLY A 253 24.06 -16.28 -8.53
CA GLY A 253 25.19 -17.21 -8.39
C GLY A 253 26.50 -16.63 -8.92
N THR A 254 27.35 -17.48 -9.49
CA THR A 254 28.72 -17.11 -9.92
C THR A 254 28.75 -16.04 -11.01
N GLY A 255 27.71 -15.97 -11.85
CA GLY A 255 27.55 -14.92 -12.87
C GLY A 255 27.33 -13.53 -12.29
N ALA A 256 27.03 -13.41 -11.00
CA ALA A 256 26.88 -12.15 -10.29
C ALA A 256 27.69 -12.15 -8.98
N ALA A 257 28.84 -12.83 -8.95
CA ALA A 257 29.71 -12.83 -7.76
C ALA A 257 30.26 -11.42 -7.45
N ASP A 258 30.54 -10.66 -8.50
CA ASP A 258 30.95 -9.25 -8.46
C ASP A 258 30.45 -8.53 -9.74
N ALA A 259 30.71 -7.22 -9.83
CA ALA A 259 30.22 -6.41 -10.95
C ALA A 259 30.93 -6.77 -12.28
N GLU A 260 32.20 -7.15 -12.27
CA GLU A 260 32.93 -7.57 -13.47
C GLU A 260 32.41 -8.90 -14.02
N LYS A 261 32.11 -9.86 -13.13
CA LYS A 261 31.46 -11.13 -13.48
C LYS A 261 30.06 -10.91 -14.03
N LEU A 262 29.29 -9.97 -13.47
CA LEU A 262 27.97 -9.59 -14.00
C LEU A 262 28.08 -9.03 -15.43
N LEU A 263 29.05 -8.15 -15.67
CA LEU A 263 29.31 -7.62 -17.02
C LEU A 263 29.73 -8.74 -17.99
N ALA A 264 30.65 -9.62 -17.58
CA ALA A 264 31.10 -10.75 -18.39
C ALA A 264 29.94 -11.70 -18.72
N TRP A 265 29.09 -12.00 -17.73
CA TRP A 265 27.88 -12.79 -17.92
C TRP A 265 26.94 -12.13 -18.93
N ALA A 266 26.72 -10.83 -18.80
CA ALA A 266 25.83 -10.08 -19.68
C ALA A 266 26.38 -9.96 -21.12
N ARG A 267 27.70 -9.90 -21.31
CA ARG A 267 28.32 -10.02 -22.65
C ARG A 267 28.03 -11.38 -23.27
N ALA A 268 28.17 -12.46 -22.52
CA ALA A 268 27.94 -13.82 -23.00
C ALA A 268 26.45 -14.12 -23.31
N HIS A 269 25.51 -13.58 -22.52
CA HIS A 269 24.09 -13.97 -22.60
C HIS A 269 23.16 -12.89 -23.16
N GLN A 270 23.53 -11.60 -23.07
CA GLN A 270 22.72 -10.46 -23.51
C GLN A 270 23.36 -9.66 -24.64
N ARG A 271 24.47 -10.15 -25.21
CA ARG A 271 25.19 -9.54 -26.35
C ARG A 271 25.53 -8.07 -26.13
N LEU A 272 26.02 -7.74 -24.93
CA LEU A 272 26.52 -6.39 -24.64
C LEU A 272 27.76 -6.07 -25.49
N SER A 273 27.71 -4.95 -26.20
CA SER A 273 28.80 -4.46 -27.05
C SER A 273 29.86 -3.69 -26.25
N THR A 274 29.42 -2.89 -25.28
CA THR A 274 30.27 -2.00 -24.48
C THR A 274 29.82 -1.99 -23.03
N GLY A 275 30.72 -1.64 -22.10
CA GLY A 275 30.41 -1.46 -20.69
C GLY A 275 31.38 -0.46 -20.08
N THR A 276 30.87 0.68 -19.61
CA THR A 276 31.64 1.71 -18.92
C THR A 276 31.31 1.64 -17.44
N PRO A 277 32.31 1.49 -16.53
CA PRO A 277 32.06 1.50 -15.10
C PRO A 277 31.28 2.74 -14.68
N GLN A 278 30.22 2.57 -13.89
CA GLN A 278 29.40 3.65 -13.37
C GLN A 278 28.68 3.20 -12.10
N GLU A 279 28.54 4.07 -11.11
CA GLU A 279 27.64 3.80 -10.00
C GLU A 279 26.17 3.89 -10.43
N VAL A 280 25.38 2.90 -10.03
CA VAL A 280 23.95 2.80 -10.35
C VAL A 280 23.20 2.73 -9.02
N GLY A 281 22.50 3.81 -8.65
CA GLY A 281 21.84 3.90 -7.35
C GLY A 281 22.80 3.75 -6.16
N GLY A 282 24.04 4.26 -6.29
CA GLY A 282 25.10 4.14 -5.28
C GLY A 282 25.73 2.74 -5.18
N LYS A 283 25.45 1.85 -6.14
CA LYS A 283 26.01 0.49 -6.18
C LYS A 283 27.02 0.34 -7.33
N PRO A 284 28.06 -0.50 -7.17
CA PRO A 284 28.98 -0.81 -8.25
C PRO A 284 28.25 -1.38 -9.47
N GLY A 285 28.49 -0.79 -10.64
CA GLY A 285 27.73 -1.10 -11.84
C GLY A 285 28.39 -0.64 -13.14
N TYR A 286 27.60 -0.72 -14.21
CA TYR A 286 28.02 -0.35 -15.56
C TYR A 286 26.88 0.29 -16.34
N ARG A 287 27.22 1.28 -17.17
CA ARG A 287 26.41 1.70 -18.32
C ARG A 287 26.85 0.91 -19.54
N ALA A 288 25.88 0.36 -20.26
CA ALA A 288 26.15 -0.56 -21.36
C ALA A 288 25.15 -0.38 -22.51
N VAL A 289 25.50 -0.91 -23.69
CA VAL A 289 24.64 -0.92 -24.87
C VAL A 289 24.55 -2.35 -25.39
N LEU A 290 23.33 -2.86 -25.54
CA LEU A 290 23.05 -4.15 -26.17
C LEU A 290 23.09 -3.97 -27.69
N ALA A 291 23.84 -4.84 -28.36
CA ALA A 291 23.88 -4.83 -29.82
C ALA A 291 22.50 -5.17 -30.41
N ALA A 292 22.16 -4.51 -31.52
CA ALA A 292 21.00 -4.88 -32.29
C ALA A 292 21.16 -6.30 -32.88
N ASP A 293 20.05 -7.01 -33.05
CA ASP A 293 19.94 -8.24 -33.84
C ASP A 293 18.78 -8.09 -34.83
N SER A 294 18.72 -8.98 -35.81
CA SER A 294 17.60 -9.16 -36.74
C SER A 294 16.22 -9.02 -36.09
N ASP A 295 16.05 -9.53 -34.87
CA ASP A 295 14.78 -9.49 -34.14
C ASP A 295 14.68 -8.39 -33.06
N ARG A 296 15.75 -7.65 -32.76
CA ARG A 296 15.78 -6.70 -31.63
C ARG A 296 16.55 -5.41 -31.95
N PRO A 297 15.93 -4.23 -31.79
CA PRO A 297 16.64 -2.97 -31.94
C PRO A 297 17.71 -2.81 -30.85
N GLN A 298 18.62 -1.87 -31.08
CA GLN A 298 19.62 -1.47 -30.10
C GLN A 298 18.95 -1.03 -28.79
N ALA A 299 19.53 -1.42 -27.66
CA ALA A 299 18.99 -1.12 -26.34
C ALA A 299 20.08 -0.59 -25.39
N HIS A 300 19.69 0.32 -24.50
CA HIS A 300 20.57 0.91 -23.50
C HIS A 300 20.35 0.23 -22.16
N ALA A 301 21.42 -0.04 -21.42
CA ALA A 301 21.32 -0.76 -20.17
C ALA A 301 22.10 -0.14 -19.01
N ARG A 302 21.61 -0.45 -17.81
CA ARG A 302 22.29 -0.28 -16.53
C ARG A 302 22.40 -1.64 -15.86
N LEU A 303 23.60 -1.96 -15.40
CA LEU A 303 23.90 -3.18 -14.66
C LEU A 303 24.40 -2.78 -13.29
N TRP A 304 23.97 -3.49 -12.24
CA TRP A 304 24.48 -3.24 -10.90
C TRP A 304 24.47 -4.51 -10.06
N LEU A 305 25.44 -4.57 -9.14
CA LEU A 305 25.52 -5.65 -8.16
C LEU A 305 24.72 -5.25 -6.92
N GLU A 306 23.71 -6.04 -6.57
CA GLU A 306 22.95 -5.82 -5.33
C GLU A 306 23.76 -6.30 -4.12
N ARG A 307 24.31 -7.51 -4.25
CA ARG A 307 25.19 -8.17 -3.29
C ARG A 307 25.93 -9.30 -4.01
N PRO A 308 27.05 -9.81 -3.47
CA PRO A 308 27.72 -10.98 -4.04
C PRO A 308 26.74 -12.14 -4.26
N GLY A 309 26.63 -12.59 -5.51
CA GLY A 309 25.71 -13.63 -5.96
C GLY A 309 24.35 -13.16 -6.47
N LEU A 310 24.07 -11.84 -6.49
CA LEU A 310 22.84 -11.25 -7.05
C LEU A 310 23.13 -9.91 -7.73
N GLY A 311 22.86 -9.84 -9.03
CA GLY A 311 22.99 -8.63 -9.82
C GLY A 311 21.76 -8.40 -10.69
N TYR A 312 21.55 -7.16 -11.09
CA TYR A 312 20.42 -6.78 -11.94
C TYR A 312 20.90 -6.14 -13.24
N ILE A 313 20.10 -6.32 -14.29
CA ILE A 313 20.31 -5.71 -15.60
C ILE A 313 18.99 -5.09 -16.01
N LEU A 314 18.91 -3.77 -16.05
CA LEU A 314 17.78 -3.05 -16.63
C LEU A 314 18.18 -2.58 -18.04
N ALA A 315 17.47 -3.06 -19.05
CA ALA A 315 17.63 -2.66 -20.45
C ALA A 315 16.36 -1.97 -20.94
N VAL A 316 16.53 -0.91 -21.72
CA VAL A 316 15.43 -0.17 -22.36
C VAL A 316 15.69 0.01 -23.84
N SER A 317 14.63 0.07 -24.64
CA SER A 317 14.71 0.43 -26.06
C SER A 317 15.38 1.79 -26.25
N GLN A 318 15.93 2.04 -27.43
CA GLN A 318 16.61 3.29 -27.78
C GLN A 318 15.78 4.54 -27.46
N ASP A 319 14.48 4.54 -27.78
CA ASP A 319 13.58 5.68 -27.53
C ASP A 319 13.37 6.00 -26.05
N LEU A 320 13.65 5.05 -25.16
CA LEU A 320 13.54 5.20 -23.72
C LEU A 320 14.90 5.49 -23.04
N GLU A 321 15.99 5.67 -23.80
CA GLU A 321 17.30 6.03 -23.22
C GLU A 321 17.21 7.24 -22.27
N PRO A 322 16.51 8.35 -22.62
CA PRO A 322 16.42 9.52 -21.73
C PRO A 322 15.74 9.23 -20.39
N GLU A 323 14.86 8.22 -20.33
CA GLU A 323 14.13 7.82 -19.12
C GLU A 323 14.88 6.75 -18.31
N LEU A 324 15.94 6.14 -18.84
CA LEU A 324 16.63 4.99 -18.22
C LEU A 324 17.06 5.28 -16.77
N ASP A 325 17.68 6.42 -16.50
CA ASP A 325 18.14 6.75 -15.15
C ASP A 325 16.97 7.03 -14.19
N ARG A 326 15.84 7.53 -14.71
CA ARG A 326 14.60 7.71 -13.93
C ARG A 326 13.96 6.36 -13.60
N ILE A 327 13.92 5.43 -14.55
CA ILE A 327 13.41 4.06 -14.33
C ILE A 327 14.28 3.36 -13.29
N VAL A 328 15.62 3.41 -13.44
CA VAL A 328 16.57 2.86 -12.45
C VAL A 328 16.34 3.45 -11.07
N SER A 329 16.19 4.77 -10.96
CA SER A 329 15.92 5.43 -9.68
C SER A 329 14.57 5.01 -9.08
N GLY A 330 13.61 4.62 -9.94
CA GLY A 330 12.34 4.04 -9.53
C GLY A 330 12.42 2.57 -9.11
N VAL A 331 13.55 1.88 -9.32
CA VAL A 331 13.75 0.51 -8.85
C VAL A 331 14.13 0.53 -7.38
N VAL A 332 13.15 0.28 -6.52
CA VAL A 332 13.34 0.25 -5.06
C VAL A 332 13.16 -1.18 -4.56
N PRO A 333 13.73 -1.56 -3.40
CA PRO A 333 13.31 -2.77 -2.72
C PRO A 333 11.78 -2.75 -2.57
N ALA A 334 11.11 -3.81 -3.04
CA ALA A 334 9.73 -4.04 -2.69
C ALA A 334 9.68 -4.14 -1.16
N GLU A 335 8.71 -3.47 -0.54
CA GLU A 335 8.40 -3.79 0.86
C GLU A 335 8.22 -5.31 0.91
N PRO A 336 8.94 -6.02 1.80
CA PRO A 336 8.77 -7.46 1.93
C PRO A 336 7.29 -7.75 2.08
N PRO A 337 6.77 -8.82 1.43
CA PRO A 337 5.37 -9.13 1.53
C PRO A 337 4.99 -9.16 3.02
N PRO A 338 3.84 -8.56 3.40
CA PRO A 338 3.41 -8.60 4.77
C PRO A 338 3.43 -10.02 5.28
N VAL A 339 4.05 -10.22 6.43
CA VAL A 339 4.00 -11.53 7.09
C VAL A 339 2.65 -11.59 7.78
N SER A 340 1.82 -12.56 7.39
CA SER A 340 0.62 -12.86 8.17
C SER A 340 1.05 -13.30 9.56
N GLY A 341 0.61 -12.57 10.59
CA GLY A 341 0.73 -13.01 11.96
C GLY A 341 -0.28 -14.11 12.27
N GLU A 342 0.03 -14.92 13.29
CA GLU A 342 -0.95 -15.83 13.85
C GLU A 342 -2.13 -15.02 14.43
N PRO A 343 -3.38 -15.52 14.34
CA PRO A 343 -4.51 -14.78 14.86
C PRO A 343 -4.46 -14.66 16.38
N VAL A 344 -5.01 -13.56 16.91
CA VAL A 344 -5.20 -13.34 18.35
C VAL A 344 -6.68 -13.45 18.64
N ASP A 345 -7.09 -14.46 19.39
CA ASP A 345 -8.49 -14.68 19.74
C ASP A 345 -9.43 -14.57 18.51
N TYR A 346 -9.06 -15.31 17.46
CA TYR A 346 -9.72 -15.38 16.15
C TYR A 346 -9.70 -14.08 15.31
N VAL A 347 -9.07 -13.00 15.79
CA VAL A 347 -8.80 -11.80 14.98
C VAL A 347 -7.57 -12.04 14.12
N GLY A 348 -7.77 -12.01 12.80
CA GLY A 348 -6.73 -12.26 11.82
C GLY A 348 -5.74 -11.10 11.73
N VAL A 349 -4.44 -11.41 11.66
CA VAL A 349 -3.37 -10.42 11.51
C VAL A 349 -2.73 -10.63 10.13
N THR A 350 -3.21 -9.89 9.15
CA THR A 350 -2.80 -10.03 7.74
C THR A 350 -1.61 -9.14 7.36
N TYR A 351 -1.21 -8.21 8.23
CA TYR A 351 -0.01 -7.39 8.06
C TYR A 351 0.80 -7.33 9.35
N LEU A 352 2.08 -7.67 9.25
CA LEU A 352 3.12 -7.30 10.20
C LEU A 352 4.37 -6.84 9.45
N PRO A 353 5.08 -5.82 9.97
CA PRO A 353 6.39 -5.47 9.47
C PRO A 353 7.32 -6.69 9.41
N PRO A 354 8.12 -6.81 8.34
CA PRO A 354 8.98 -7.97 8.14
C PRO A 354 10.02 -8.12 9.25
N GLY A 355 10.34 -9.37 9.58
CA GLY A 355 11.31 -9.74 10.61
C GLY A 355 10.71 -9.91 12.01
N LEU A 356 9.49 -9.42 12.26
CA LEU A 356 8.79 -9.64 13.51
C LEU A 356 8.38 -11.12 13.65
N ARG A 357 8.61 -11.70 14.83
CA ARG A 357 8.23 -13.07 15.17
C ARG A 357 7.29 -13.07 16.35
N ARG A 358 6.31 -13.99 16.37
CA ARG A 358 5.38 -14.10 17.51
C ARG A 358 6.17 -14.49 18.75
N ALA A 359 6.05 -13.70 19.80
CA ALA A 359 6.58 -14.06 21.10
C ALA A 359 5.74 -15.22 21.68
N PRO A 360 6.36 -16.21 22.31
CA PRO A 360 5.61 -17.34 22.88
C PRO A 360 4.73 -16.87 24.03
N GLY A 361 3.50 -17.39 24.05
CA GLY A 361 2.53 -17.19 25.13
C GLY A 361 1.68 -15.93 24.97
N ASP A 362 0.40 -16.12 24.70
CA ASP A 362 -0.58 -15.04 24.77
C ASP A 362 -0.83 -14.65 26.22
N ARG A 363 -1.02 -13.35 26.46
CA ARG A 363 -1.43 -12.86 27.77
C ARG A 363 -2.94 -12.69 27.81
N THR A 364 -3.61 -13.42 28.67
CA THR A 364 -5.04 -13.25 28.92
C THR A 364 -5.27 -12.45 30.20
N ARG A 365 -6.07 -11.38 30.11
CA ARG A 365 -6.60 -10.63 31.25
C ARG A 365 -8.10 -10.90 31.35
N LEU A 366 -8.58 -11.20 32.55
CA LEU A 366 -10.00 -11.40 32.82
C LEU A 366 -10.50 -10.23 33.68
N GLY A 367 -11.65 -9.69 33.30
CA GLY A 367 -12.47 -8.80 34.13
C GLY A 367 -13.79 -9.48 34.48
N THR A 368 -14.63 -8.81 35.28
CA THR A 368 -15.88 -9.37 35.79
C THR A 368 -16.84 -9.84 34.67
N ASP A 369 -16.84 -9.18 33.51
CA ASP A 369 -17.73 -9.49 32.37
C ASP A 369 -17.06 -9.33 31.00
N TRP A 370 -15.72 -9.43 30.99
CA TRP A 370 -14.94 -9.34 29.76
C TRP A 370 -13.62 -10.12 29.89
N SER A 371 -13.09 -10.58 28.77
CA SER A 371 -11.75 -11.14 28.65
C SER A 371 -10.96 -10.33 27.63
N ALA A 372 -9.63 -10.29 27.75
CA ALA A 372 -8.78 -9.79 26.70
C ALA A 372 -7.56 -10.67 26.50
N THR A 373 -7.29 -11.02 25.25
CA THR A 373 -6.13 -11.82 24.84
C THR A 373 -5.17 -10.94 24.08
N THR A 374 -3.89 -10.98 24.45
CA THR A 374 -2.85 -10.16 23.85
C THR A 374 -1.80 -11.03 23.17
N GLY A 375 -1.68 -10.88 21.86
CA GLY A 375 -0.56 -11.40 21.08
C GLY A 375 0.53 -10.34 20.93
N ARG A 376 1.79 -10.78 20.92
CA ARG A 376 2.96 -9.91 20.75
C ARG A 376 3.87 -10.45 19.66
N TRP A 377 4.38 -9.56 18.82
CA TRP A 377 5.42 -9.87 17.84
C TRP A 377 6.61 -8.95 18.04
N SER A 378 7.80 -9.51 17.98
CA SER A 378 9.03 -8.76 18.21
C SER A 378 10.21 -9.34 17.42
N ASP A 379 11.18 -8.49 17.09
CA ASP A 379 12.50 -8.87 16.60
C ASP A 379 13.63 -8.51 17.58
N GLY A 380 13.26 -8.19 18.84
CA GLY A 380 14.17 -7.71 19.88
C GLY A 380 14.32 -6.18 19.94
N ARG A 381 14.01 -5.46 18.86
CA ARG A 381 14.09 -4.00 18.80
C ARG A 381 12.73 -3.35 18.57
N ARG A 382 11.97 -3.90 17.62
CA ARG A 382 10.64 -3.47 17.23
C ARG A 382 9.62 -4.41 17.85
N GLU A 383 8.45 -3.87 18.13
CA GLU A 383 7.38 -4.62 18.77
C GLU A 383 6.01 -4.17 18.29
N VAL A 384 5.14 -5.15 18.08
CA VAL A 384 3.70 -4.99 17.85
C VAL A 384 2.96 -5.80 18.90
N GLU A 385 2.01 -5.19 19.57
CA GLU A 385 1.13 -5.80 20.56
C GLU A 385 -0.32 -5.62 20.08
N ILE A 386 -1.07 -6.71 19.97
CA ILE A 386 -2.49 -6.68 19.58
C ILE A 386 -3.28 -7.33 20.69
N THR A 387 -4.10 -6.52 21.35
CA THR A 387 -5.03 -6.96 22.39
C THR A 387 -6.44 -6.99 21.83
N VAL A 388 -7.09 -8.16 21.93
CA VAL A 388 -8.48 -8.37 21.56
C VAL A 388 -9.26 -8.57 22.84
N ALA A 389 -10.20 -7.68 23.13
CA ALA A 389 -11.12 -7.77 24.25
C ALA A 389 -12.52 -8.19 23.80
N ARG A 390 -13.16 -9.09 24.55
CA ARG A 390 -14.51 -9.62 24.32
C ARG A 390 -15.33 -9.49 25.61
N GLY A 391 -16.63 -9.22 25.51
CA GLY A 391 -17.49 -9.15 26.70
C GLY A 391 -18.74 -8.28 26.53
N ALA A 392 -19.64 -8.34 27.51
CA ALA A 392 -20.92 -7.62 27.48
C ALA A 392 -20.78 -6.12 27.78
N VAL A 393 -19.70 -5.71 28.45
CA VAL A 393 -19.50 -4.35 28.98
C VAL A 393 -18.54 -3.47 28.16
N LEU A 394 -18.05 -3.96 27.01
CA LEU A 394 -17.03 -3.32 26.18
C LEU A 394 -17.41 -1.92 25.66
N HIS A 395 -18.69 -1.55 25.72
CA HIS A 395 -19.22 -0.29 25.17
C HIS A 395 -19.50 0.77 26.24
N SER A 396 -19.19 0.48 27.51
CA SER A 396 -19.35 1.49 28.56
C SER A 396 -18.14 2.42 28.58
N SER A 397 -18.38 3.73 28.67
CA SER A 397 -17.30 4.72 28.81
C SER A 397 -16.39 4.41 30.00
N GLN A 398 -16.97 3.91 31.10
CA GLN A 398 -16.23 3.45 32.26
C GLN A 398 -15.27 2.29 31.94
N TRP A 399 -15.70 1.31 31.15
CA TRP A 399 -14.83 0.21 30.74
C TRP A 399 -13.69 0.71 29.85
N VAL A 400 -13.97 1.57 28.86
CA VAL A 400 -12.92 2.18 28.02
C VAL A 400 -11.93 2.98 28.86
N ASP A 401 -12.44 3.72 29.84
CA ASP A 401 -11.63 4.51 30.77
C ASP A 401 -10.69 3.63 31.60
N GLU A 402 -11.18 2.49 32.07
CA GLU A 402 -10.40 1.51 32.80
C GLU A 402 -9.41 0.75 31.90
N PHE A 403 -9.84 0.31 30.72
CA PHE A 403 -9.05 -0.48 29.79
C PHE A 403 -7.87 0.33 29.25
N LEU A 404 -8.10 1.59 28.87
CA LEU A 404 -7.08 2.52 28.37
C LEU A 404 -6.49 3.40 29.49
N ARG A 405 -6.52 2.95 30.75
CA ARG A 405 -6.01 3.73 31.88
C ARG A 405 -4.51 3.95 31.72
N GLY A 406 -4.08 5.21 31.81
CA GLY A 406 -2.66 5.61 31.67
C GLY A 406 -2.25 5.94 30.23
N GLU A 407 -3.14 5.77 29.26
CA GLU A 407 -2.92 6.16 27.85
C GLU A 407 -3.36 7.60 27.62
N GLN A 408 -2.57 8.37 26.86
CA GLN A 408 -3.05 9.61 26.26
C GLN A 408 -3.98 9.27 25.09
N ARG A 409 -5.16 9.89 25.03
CA ARG A 409 -6.20 9.55 24.06
C ARG A 409 -6.49 10.73 23.16
N GLN A 410 -6.56 10.47 21.86
CA GLN A 410 -6.95 11.46 20.86
C GLN A 410 -7.97 10.81 19.92
N PRO A 411 -9.21 11.33 19.84
CA PRO A 411 -10.15 10.90 18.82
C PRO A 411 -9.53 11.13 17.43
N GLY A 412 -9.61 10.15 16.55
CA GLY A 412 -9.07 10.31 15.22
C GLY A 412 -9.20 9.06 14.35
N ARG A 413 -9.09 9.29 13.04
CA ARG A 413 -9.06 8.19 12.07
C ARG A 413 -7.79 7.35 12.26
N VAL A 414 -7.94 6.03 12.20
CA VAL A 414 -6.82 5.08 12.14
C VAL A 414 -7.06 4.12 10.98
N GLY A 415 -6.14 4.12 10.01
CA GLY A 415 -6.34 3.46 8.72
C GLY A 415 -7.64 3.88 8.04
N SER A 416 -8.44 2.91 7.60
CA SER A 416 -9.76 3.14 7.02
C SER A 416 -10.88 3.40 8.05
N ARG A 417 -10.65 3.23 9.35
CA ARG A 417 -11.69 3.34 10.39
C ARG A 417 -11.90 4.79 10.83
N SER A 418 -13.12 5.30 10.64
CA SER A 418 -13.52 6.68 10.97
C SER A 418 -13.76 6.91 12.46
N VAL A 419 -14.11 5.86 13.22
CA VAL A 419 -14.36 5.92 14.66
C VAL A 419 -13.29 5.08 15.38
N ALA A 420 -12.18 5.73 15.74
CA ALA A 420 -11.09 5.12 16.49
C ALA A 420 -10.48 6.14 17.48
N ILE A 421 -9.76 5.61 18.46
CA ILE A 421 -9.00 6.37 19.46
C ILE A 421 -7.52 6.11 19.23
N ARG A 422 -6.76 7.15 18.88
CA ARG A 422 -5.30 7.08 18.91
C ARG A 422 -4.84 7.15 20.36
N THR A 423 -3.94 6.24 20.71
CA THR A 423 -3.40 6.11 22.07
C THR A 423 -1.89 6.34 22.08
N THR A 424 -1.36 6.83 23.19
CA THR A 424 0.09 6.88 23.43
C THR A 424 0.36 6.59 24.90
N ASP A 425 1.18 5.57 25.16
CA ASP A 425 1.47 5.14 26.51
C ASP A 425 2.63 5.94 27.13
N SER A 426 2.93 5.67 28.40
CA SER A 426 4.02 6.36 29.11
C SER A 426 5.41 6.05 28.57
N ALA A 427 5.58 4.97 27.81
CA ALA A 427 6.81 4.62 27.12
C ALA A 427 6.90 5.25 25.72
N GLY A 428 5.89 6.04 25.32
CA GLY A 428 5.81 6.68 24.01
C GLY A 428 5.41 5.71 22.89
N ARG A 429 4.96 4.50 23.22
CA ARG A 429 4.40 3.57 22.22
C ARG A 429 3.10 4.15 21.70
N ARG A 430 2.94 4.20 20.39
CA ARG A 430 1.70 4.64 19.76
C ARG A 430 0.75 3.46 19.62
N GLY A 431 -0.53 3.72 19.70
CA GLY A 431 -1.53 2.70 19.46
C GLY A 431 -2.82 3.22 18.87
N ALA A 432 -3.68 2.29 18.53
CA ALA A 432 -4.99 2.52 17.97
C ALA A 432 -5.98 1.57 18.61
N PHE A 433 -7.09 2.14 19.07
CA PHE A 433 -8.17 1.42 19.72
C PHE A 433 -9.47 1.66 18.96
N TRP A 434 -10.24 0.60 18.74
CA TRP A 434 -11.58 0.69 18.17
C TRP A 434 -12.48 -0.42 18.73
N GLU A 435 -13.78 -0.16 18.67
CA GLU A 435 -14.83 -1.07 19.12
C GLU A 435 -15.69 -1.51 17.95
N ASN A 436 -16.01 -2.80 17.94
CA ASN A 436 -17.05 -3.43 17.15
C ASN A 436 -18.04 -4.08 18.12
N PRO A 437 -19.28 -4.40 17.70
CA PRO A 437 -20.20 -5.14 18.54
C PRO A 437 -19.53 -6.40 19.11
N TYR A 438 -19.44 -6.45 20.45
CA TYR A 438 -18.86 -7.54 21.24
C TYR A 438 -17.34 -7.75 21.16
N VAL A 439 -16.61 -6.93 20.42
CA VAL A 439 -15.14 -7.01 20.29
C VAL A 439 -14.52 -5.61 20.32
N ALA A 440 -13.55 -5.40 21.19
CA ALA A 440 -12.70 -4.21 21.13
C ALA A 440 -11.27 -4.64 20.81
N VAL A 441 -10.58 -3.87 19.98
CA VAL A 441 -9.20 -4.19 19.59
C VAL A 441 -8.30 -3.00 19.88
N HIS A 442 -7.16 -3.28 20.50
CA HIS A 442 -6.10 -2.32 20.75
C HIS A 442 -4.80 -2.81 20.11
N VAL A 443 -4.28 -2.05 19.16
CA VAL A 443 -2.96 -2.27 18.58
C VAL A 443 -2.00 -1.26 19.20
N LYS A 444 -0.85 -1.72 19.70
CA LYS A 444 0.27 -0.87 20.12
C LYS A 444 1.53 -1.23 19.37
N VAL A 445 2.35 -0.23 19.07
CA VAL A 445 3.61 -0.39 18.37
C VAL A 445 4.73 0.35 19.08
N SER A 446 5.94 -0.24 19.07
CA SER A 446 7.16 0.44 19.51
C SER A 446 7.37 1.77 18.77
N PRO A 447 8.07 2.77 19.35
CA PRO A 447 8.32 4.05 18.67
C PRO A 447 8.93 3.93 17.27
N ASP A 448 9.82 2.95 17.06
CA ASP A 448 10.44 2.64 15.76
C ASP A 448 9.43 2.21 14.68
N LEU A 449 8.21 1.83 15.06
CA LEU A 449 7.11 1.42 14.18
C LEU A 449 5.96 2.43 14.17
N ALA A 450 6.13 3.61 14.77
CA ALA A 450 5.07 4.62 14.87
C ALA A 450 4.50 5.06 13.51
N GLY A 451 5.32 5.06 12.45
CA GLY A 451 4.90 5.38 11.08
C GLY A 451 4.17 4.24 10.35
N GLU A 452 4.23 3.02 10.89
CA GLU A 452 3.64 1.81 10.32
C GLU A 452 2.29 1.43 10.98
N LEU A 453 1.88 2.14 12.05
CA LEU A 453 0.69 1.82 12.84
C LEU A 453 -0.57 1.71 11.97
N ASP A 454 -0.78 2.63 11.03
CA ASP A 454 -1.97 2.63 10.18
C ASP A 454 -2.02 1.39 9.26
N LYS A 455 -0.89 1.00 8.66
CA LYS A 455 -0.80 -0.24 7.84
C LYS A 455 -1.05 -1.49 8.69
N ILE A 456 -0.51 -1.55 9.91
CA ILE A 456 -0.73 -2.67 10.84
C ILE A 456 -2.21 -2.78 11.19
N VAL A 457 -2.86 -1.67 11.53
CA VAL A 457 -4.28 -1.64 11.90
C VAL A 457 -5.18 -2.06 10.73
N GLU A 458 -4.85 -1.68 9.51
CA GLU A 458 -5.53 -2.15 8.29
C GLU A 458 -5.35 -3.66 8.07
N GLY A 459 -4.22 -4.21 8.50
CA GLY A 459 -3.98 -5.66 8.49
C GLY A 459 -4.75 -6.44 9.55
N VAL A 460 -5.36 -5.81 10.55
CA VAL A 460 -6.11 -6.50 11.61
C VAL A 460 -7.58 -6.68 11.20
N ARG A 461 -7.95 -7.92 10.88
CA ARG A 461 -9.28 -8.32 10.40
C ARG A 461 -10.10 -8.96 11.51
N ASP A 462 -11.29 -8.42 11.72
CA ASP A 462 -12.28 -8.97 12.64
C ASP A 462 -12.91 -10.24 12.02
N PRO A 463 -13.04 -11.36 12.75
CA PRO A 463 -13.67 -12.58 12.24
C PRO A 463 -15.14 -12.43 11.85
N VAL A 464 -15.82 -11.36 12.26
CA VAL A 464 -17.27 -11.17 12.03
C VAL A 464 -17.58 -10.44 10.70
N ARG A 465 -16.60 -10.25 9.82
CA ARG A 465 -16.80 -9.64 8.49
C ARG A 465 -16.18 -10.44 7.34
#